data_AF-R7I2G9-F1
#
_entry.id   AF-R7I2G9-F1
#
_cell.length_a   1.000
_cell.length_b   1.000
_cell.length_c   1.000
_cell.angle_alpha   90.00
_cell.angle_beta   90.00
_cell.angle_gamma   90.00
#
_symmetry.space_group_name_H-M   'P 1'
#
loop_
_entity.id
_entity.type
_entity.pdbx_description
1 polymer ?
#
loop_
_entity_poly.entity_id
_entity_poly.type
_entity_poly.pdbx_seq_one_letter_code
_entity_poly.pdbx_strand_id
1 'polypeptide(L)' 'MERLTNREQQVFNAILAGKRTCEIRKEMNIATSTIRTYYKHIYSKLFVNSKKELILKYKQ' A
#
# COMPACT_ATOMS: atom_id res chain seq x y z
N MET A 1 13.57 -9.29 -2.40
CA MET A 1 12.39 -8.40 -2.27
C MET A 1 11.15 -9.27 -2.02
N GLU A 2 11.04 -9.87 -0.83
CA GLU A 2 10.19 -11.07 -0.62
C GLU A 2 9.06 -10.91 0.41
N ARG A 3 8.76 -9.71 0.92
CA ARG A 3 7.75 -9.58 1.99
C ARG A 3 6.32 -9.33 1.52
N LEU A 4 6.12 -8.61 0.41
CA LEU A 4 4.79 -8.25 -0.07
C LEU A 4 4.34 -9.21 -1.18
N THR A 5 3.09 -9.63 -1.13
CA THR A 5 2.43 -10.33 -2.25
C THR A 5 2.25 -9.39 -3.44
N ASN A 6 2.05 -9.92 -4.64
CA ASN A 6 1.85 -9.11 -5.85
C ASN A 6 0.79 -8.01 -5.68
N ARG A 7 -0.33 -8.29 -5.00
CA ARG A 7 -1.38 -7.29 -4.75
C ARG A 7 -0.97 -6.24 -3.73
N GLU A 8 -0.33 -6.64 -2.64
CA GLU A 8 0.20 -5.70 -1.64
C GLU A 8 1.28 -4.80 -2.26
N GLN A 9 2.13 -5.36 -3.13
CA GLN A 9 3.18 -4.63 -3.81
C GLN A 9 2.60 -3.61 -4.81
N GLN A 10 1.54 -3.95 -5.53
CA GLN A 10 0.86 -2.96 -6.38
C GLN A 10 0.28 -1.81 -5.53
N VAL A 11 -0.35 -2.11 -4.38
CA VAL A 11 -0.90 -1.08 -3.49
C VAL A 11 0.22 -0.23 -2.90
N PHE A 12 1.32 -0.86 -2.51
CA PHE A 12 2.52 -0.20 -2.02
C PHE A 12 3.14 0.75 -3.04
N ASN A 13 3.33 0.30 -4.28
CA ASN A 13 3.84 1.13 -5.37
C ASN A 13 2.91 2.31 -5.66
N ALA A 14 1.60 2.08 -5.64
CA ALA A 14 0.63 3.16 -5.82
C ALA A 14 0.66 4.19 -4.67
N ILE A 15 0.91 3.75 -3.43
CA ILE A 15 1.14 4.63 -2.29
C ILE A 15 2.39 5.49 -2.49
N LEU A 16 3.50 4.89 -2.94
CA LEU A 16 4.76 5.60 -3.20
C LEU A 16 4.63 6.59 -4.37
N ALA A 17 3.86 6.24 -5.39
CA ALA A 17 3.50 7.12 -6.50
C ALA A 17 2.57 8.27 -6.08
N GLY A 18 2.15 8.34 -4.82
CA GLY A 18 1.27 9.41 -4.30
C GLY A 18 -0.20 9.23 -4.68
N LYS A 19 -0.59 8.09 -5.26
CA LYS A 19 -2.00 7.83 -5.62
C LYS A 19 -2.88 7.80 -4.38
N ARG A 20 -4.12 8.28 -4.55
CA ARG A 20 -5.14 8.21 -3.50
C ARG A 20 -5.76 6.83 -3.46
N THR A 21 -6.27 6.43 -2.30
CA THR A 21 -6.98 5.15 -2.10
C THR A 21 -8.11 4.95 -3.13
N CYS A 22 -8.80 6.02 -3.52
CA CYS A 22 -9.85 5.99 -4.54
C CYS A 22 -9.33 5.65 -5.94
N GLU A 23 -8.11 6.07 -6.29
CA GLU A 23 -7.48 5.77 -7.57
C GLU A 23 -7.00 4.32 -7.60
N ILE A 24 -6.34 3.88 -6.52
CA ILE A 24 -5.92 2.48 -6.33
C ILE A 24 -7.12 1.54 -6.44
N ARG A 25 -8.25 1.94 -5.86
CA ARG A 25 -9.53 1.22 -5.94
C ARG A 25 -10.02 1.06 -7.38
N LYS A 26 -9.98 2.14 -8.16
CA LYS A 26 -10.39 2.13 -9.57
C LYS A 26 -9.43 1.29 -10.42
N GLU A 27 -8.13 1.45 -10.20
CA GLU A 27 -7.08 0.77 -10.97
C GLU A 27 -7.07 -0.74 -10.74
N MET A 28 -7.25 -1.19 -9.49
CA MET A 28 -7.31 -2.62 -9.16
C MET A 28 -8.73 -3.20 -9.14
N ASN A 29 -9.75 -2.37 -9.35
CA ASN A 29 -11.17 -2.76 -9.31
C ASN A 29 -11.55 -3.60 -8.06
N ILE A 30 -11.07 -3.17 -6.88
CA ILE A 30 -11.32 -3.82 -5.59
C ILE A 30 -12.11 -2.91 -4.64
N ALA A 31 -12.69 -3.45 -3.58
CA ALA A 31 -13.40 -2.65 -2.58
C ALA A 31 -12.44 -1.85 -1.68
N THR A 32 -12.94 -0.74 -1.11
CA THR A 32 -12.21 0.05 -0.12
C THR A 32 -11.87 -0.76 1.14
N SER A 33 -12.74 -1.69 1.52
CA SER A 33 -12.51 -2.65 2.60
C SER A 33 -11.29 -3.53 2.31
N THR A 34 -11.17 -4.04 1.09
CA THR A 34 -10.01 -4.85 0.65
C THR A 34 -8.73 -4.03 0.69
N ILE A 35 -8.76 -2.76 0.25
CA ILE A 35 -7.60 -1.87 0.34
C ILE A 35 -7.19 -1.65 1.81
N ARG A 36 -8.14 -1.42 2.73
CA ARG A 36 -7.82 -1.28 4.16
C ARG A 36 -7.12 -2.53 4.71
N THR A 37 -7.54 -3.72 4.29
CA THR A 37 -6.85 -4.96 4.63
C THR A 37 -5.42 -4.99 4.09
N TYR A 38 -5.22 -4.66 2.81
CA TYR A 38 -3.86 -4.56 2.24
C TYR A 38 -2.99 -3.55 3.00
N TYR A 39 -3.53 -2.39 3.37
CA TYR A 39 -2.81 -1.41 4.18
C TYR A 39 -2.36 -2.00 5.52
N LYS A 40 -3.25 -2.68 6.25
CA LYS A 40 -2.89 -3.36 7.52
C LYS A 40 -1.77 -4.36 7.32
N HIS A 41 -1.86 -5.20 6.29
CA HIS A 41 -0.87 -6.24 6.04
C HIS A 41 0.48 -5.64 5.63
N ILE A 42 0.48 -4.64 4.74
CA ILE A 42 1.67 -3.89 4.33
C ILE A 42 2.34 -3.26 5.55
N TYR A 43 1.57 -2.57 6.40
CA TYR A 43 2.08 -1.94 7.62
C TYR A 43 2.68 -2.95 8.59
N SER A 44 1.99 -4.07 8.80
CA SER A 44 2.49 -5.16 9.66
C SER A 44 3.78 -5.79 9.11
N LYS A 45 3.90 -5.96 7.79
CA LYS A 45 5.07 -6.59 7.16
C LYS A 45 6.29 -5.69 7.09
N LEU A 46 6.07 -4.39 6.91
CA LEU A 46 7.12 -3.38 6.80
C LEU A 46 7.46 -2.72 8.15
N PHE A 47 6.74 -3.12 9.22
CA PHE A 47 6.84 -2.58 10.57
C PHE A 47 6.76 -1.05 10.56
N VAL A 48 5.71 -0.52 9.94
CA VAL A 48 5.44 0.92 9.84
C VAL A 48 4.05 1.23 10.34
N ASN A 49 3.93 2.36 11.04
CA ASN A 49 2.68 2.72 11.72
C ASN A 49 1.82 3.69 10.90
N SER A 50 2.36 4.31 9.85
CA SER A 50 1.63 5.30 9.06
C SER A 50 2.01 5.33 7.59
N LYS A 51 1.09 5.86 6.77
CA LYS A 51 1.33 6.11 5.34
C LYS A 51 2.53 7.04 5.14
N LYS A 52 2.65 8.07 5.99
CA LYS A 52 3.77 9.02 5.94
C LYS A 52 5.10 8.34 6.22
N GLU A 53 5.17 7.52 7.25
CA GLU A 53 6.37 6.77 7.62
C GLU A 53 6.77 5.79 6.51
N LEU A 54 5.79 5.10 5.92
CA LEU A 54 6.02 4.24 4.77
C LEU A 54 6.58 5.01 3.57
N ILE A 55 6.01 6.18 3.24
CA ILE A 55 6.54 7.02 2.16
C ILE A 55 7.95 7.50 2.52
N LEU A 56 8.17 7.99 3.74
CA LEU A 56 9.47 8.51 4.16
C LEU A 56 10.58 7.44 4.09
N LYS A 57 10.26 6.20 4.47
CA LYS A 57 11.21 5.09 4.52
C LYS A 57 11.56 4.53 3.13
N TYR A 58 10.71 4.73 2.13
CA TYR A 58 10.84 4.08 0.81
C TYR A 58 10.85 5.05 -0.39
N LYS A 59 10.68 6.36 -0.18
CA LYS A 59 10.77 7.39 -1.24
C LYS A 59 12.21 7.91 -1.40
N GLN A 60 13.21 7.03 -1.33
CA GLN A 60 14.61 7.36 -1.64
C GLN A 60 14.89 7.22 -3.14
#